data_AF-U9T5C6-F1
#
_entry.id   AF-U9T5C6-F1
#
_cell.length_a   1.000
_cell.length_b   1.000
_cell.length_c   1.000
_cell.angle_alpha   90.00
_cell.angle_beta   90.00
_cell.angle_gamma   90.00
#
_symmetry.space_group_name_H-M   'P 1'
#
loop_
_entity.id
_entity.type
_entity.pdbx_description
1 polymer ?
#
loop_
_entity_poly.entity_id
_entity_poly.type
_entity_poly.pdbx_seq_one_letter_code
_entity_poly.pdbx_strand_id
1 'polypeptide(L)'
;TNVNTLYKELLEEKYKQHVLYIDGIGIGELALNFIIDGAIALSLDNKIKEGYRFIVDHYHPDDDIWLFGFSRGAYTARCIAGMLRNCGVLKVDREIKSEQVVEHF
;
A
#
# COMPACT_ATOMS: atom_id res chain seq x y z
N THR A 1 -8.30 -10.92 -9.51
CA THR A 1 -8.83 -11.33 -8.19
C THR A 1 -10.04 -10.47 -7.86
N ASN A 2 -10.87 -10.86 -6.88
CA ASN A 2 -12.00 -10.02 -6.45
C ASN A 2 -11.56 -8.61 -6.01
N VAL A 3 -10.34 -8.48 -5.45
CA VAL A 3 -9.73 -7.18 -5.13
C VAL A 3 -9.49 -6.32 -6.36
N ASN A 4 -9.01 -6.90 -7.46
CA ASN A 4 -8.82 -6.17 -8.73
C ASN A 4 -10.17 -5.77 -9.36
N THR A 5 -11.20 -6.61 -9.23
CA THR A 5 -12.55 -6.25 -9.67
C THR A 5 -13.06 -5.06 -8.87
N LEU A 6 -13.01 -5.13 -7.53
CA LEU A 6 -13.37 -4.01 -6.65
C LEU A 6 -12.61 -2.73 -7.02
N TYR A 7 -11.30 -2.80 -7.24
CA TYR A 7 -10.49 -1.65 -7.65
C TYR A 7 -11.05 -0.98 -8.93
N LYS A 8 -11.39 -1.75 -9.96
CA LYS A 8 -11.91 -1.21 -11.21
C LYS A 8 -13.25 -0.51 -11.03
N GLU A 9 -14.13 -1.06 -10.20
CA GLU A 9 -15.42 -0.42 -9.88
C GLU A 9 -15.22 0.89 -9.11
N LEU A 10 -14.18 0.99 -8.29
CA LEU A 10 -13.87 2.21 -7.52
C LEU A 10 -13.26 3.34 -8.36
N LEU A 11 -12.82 3.08 -9.59
CA LEU A 11 -12.30 4.12 -10.48
C LEU A 11 -13.40 5.01 -11.09
N GLU A 12 -14.68 4.70 -10.86
CA GLU A 12 -15.77 5.55 -11.34
C GLU A 12 -15.71 6.96 -10.71
N GLU A 13 -15.59 8.00 -11.55
CA GLU A 13 -15.44 9.42 -11.16
C GLU A 13 -16.57 9.97 -10.28
N LYS A 14 -17.66 9.22 -10.13
CA LYS A 14 -18.82 9.61 -9.33
C LYS A 14 -18.48 9.75 -7.84
N TYR A 15 -17.46 9.05 -7.36
CA TYR A 15 -17.00 9.11 -5.98
C TYR A 15 -15.70 9.91 -5.92
N LYS A 16 -15.65 10.97 -5.09
CA LYS A 16 -14.40 11.71 -4.79
C LYS A 16 -13.50 10.88 -3.88
N GLN A 17 -12.94 9.80 -4.40
CA GLN A 17 -12.09 8.86 -3.66
C GLN A 17 -10.74 8.68 -4.34
N HIS A 18 -9.68 8.61 -3.54
CA HIS A 18 -8.34 8.26 -4.00
C HIS A 18 -8.15 6.75 -3.86
N VAL A 19 -7.83 6.08 -4.97
CA VAL A 19 -7.75 4.62 -5.02
C VAL A 19 -6.38 4.19 -5.54
N LEU A 20 -5.72 3.29 -4.80
CA LEU A 20 -4.48 2.64 -5.21
C LEU A 20 -4.68 1.13 -5.25
N TYR A 21 -4.20 0.48 -6.30
CA TYR A 21 -4.09 -0.98 -6.37
C TYR A 21 -2.63 -1.41 -6.37
N ILE A 22 -2.26 -2.21 -5.37
CA ILE A 22 -0.94 -2.84 -5.29
C ILE A 22 -1.08 -4.27 -5.81
N ASP A 23 -0.34 -4.58 -6.86
CA ASP A 23 -0.35 -5.91 -7.47
C ASP A 23 0.28 -6.96 -6.54
N GLY A 24 -0.28 -8.17 -6.55
CA GLY A 24 0.35 -9.30 -5.88
C GLY A 24 1.61 -9.74 -6.62
N ILE A 25 2.66 -10.15 -5.90
CA ILE A 25 3.83 -10.78 -6.52
C ILE A 25 3.33 -12.05 -7.24
N GLY A 26 3.45 -12.05 -8.57
CA GLY A 26 2.98 -13.13 -9.43
C GLY A 26 3.71 -14.44 -9.13
N ILE A 27 2.97 -15.55 -9.07
CA ILE A 27 3.52 -16.90 -8.82
C ILE A 27 4.09 -17.53 -10.12
N GLY A 28 4.12 -16.78 -11.23
CA GLY A 28 4.34 -17.31 -12.58
C GLY A 28 5.79 -17.60 -12.96
N GLU A 29 6.76 -16.83 -12.45
CA GLU A 29 8.20 -17.06 -12.74
C GLU A 29 9.01 -17.53 -11.51
N LEU A 30 8.42 -17.41 -10.31
CA LEU A 30 9.14 -17.56 -9.04
C LEU A 30 9.06 -18.95 -8.40
N ALA A 31 8.17 -19.82 -8.88
CA ALA A 31 7.92 -21.11 -8.23
C ALA A 31 9.08 -22.12 -8.36
N LEU A 32 10.13 -21.82 -9.15
CA LEU A 32 11.19 -22.78 -9.48
C LEU A 32 12.51 -22.60 -8.74
N ASN A 33 12.78 -21.50 -8.02
CA ASN A 33 14.09 -21.31 -7.39
C ASN A 33 14.01 -20.77 -5.95
N PHE A 34 14.40 -21.61 -4.99
CA PHE A 34 14.52 -21.35 -3.55
C PHE A 34 15.64 -20.35 -3.15
N ILE A 35 16.00 -19.40 -4.03
CA ILE A 35 17.02 -18.35 -3.80
C ILE A 35 16.37 -16.95 -3.65
N ILE A 36 15.04 -16.82 -3.80
CA ILE A 36 14.37 -15.54 -4.09
C ILE A 36 13.72 -14.88 -2.85
N ASP A 37 13.94 -15.39 -1.64
CA ASP A 37 13.27 -14.85 -0.43
C ASP A 37 13.64 -13.38 -0.13
N GLY A 38 14.91 -13.00 -0.31
CA GLY A 38 15.37 -11.63 -0.04
C GLY A 38 14.83 -10.58 -1.01
N ALA A 39 14.78 -10.91 -2.32
CA ALA A 39 14.23 -10.00 -3.32
C ALA A 39 12.71 -9.85 -3.20
N ILE A 40 12.02 -10.93 -2.79
CA ILE A 40 10.58 -10.90 -2.47
C ILE A 40 10.34 -9.98 -1.27
N ALA A 41 11.13 -10.11 -0.21
CA ALA A 41 11.01 -9.26 0.97
C ALA A 41 11.21 -7.78 0.62
N LEU A 42 12.27 -7.44 -0.11
CA LEU A 42 12.52 -6.06 -0.55
C LEU A 42 11.39 -5.51 -1.42
N SER A 43 10.88 -6.31 -2.36
CA SER A 43 9.74 -5.93 -3.21
C SER A 43 8.48 -5.70 -2.38
N LEU A 44 8.25 -6.52 -1.36
CA LEU A 44 7.10 -6.40 -0.47
C LEU A 44 7.19 -5.17 0.43
N ASP A 45 8.38 -4.88 0.97
CA ASP A 45 8.62 -3.70 1.79
C ASP A 45 8.38 -2.41 1.00
N ASN A 46 8.89 -2.34 -0.24
CA ASN A 46 8.64 -1.22 -1.13
C ASN A 46 7.15 -1.00 -1.40
N LYS A 47 6.38 -2.08 -1.57
CA LYS A 47 4.92 -2.02 -1.77
C LYS A 47 4.18 -1.51 -0.53
N ILE A 48 4.60 -1.95 0.67
CA ILE A 48 4.02 -1.47 1.94
C ILE A 48 4.27 0.03 2.08
N LYS A 49 5.51 0.45 1.81
CA LYS A 49 5.97 1.84 1.83
C LYS A 49 5.19 2.73 0.87
N GLU A 50 5.00 2.27 -0.37
CA GLU A 50 4.20 2.95 -1.39
C GLU A 50 2.73 3.13 -0.94
N GLY A 51 2.10 2.09 -0.41
CA GLY A 51 0.72 2.16 0.06
C GLY A 51 0.52 3.12 1.23
N TYR A 52 1.46 3.12 2.21
CA TYR A 52 1.43 4.08 3.32
C TYR A 52 1.63 5.51 2.82
N ARG A 53 2.59 5.72 1.91
CA ARG A 53 2.86 7.02 1.29
C ARG A 53 1.64 7.58 0.58
N PHE A 54 0.97 6.75 -0.21
CA PHE A 54 -0.24 7.13 -0.93
C PHE A 54 -1.32 7.68 0.01
N ILE A 55 -1.51 7.05 1.18
CA ILE A 55 -2.47 7.53 2.17
C ILE A 55 -2.02 8.89 2.73
N VAL A 56 -0.75 9.01 3.12
CA VAL A 56 -0.20 10.27 3.64
C VAL A 56 -0.33 11.43 2.65
N ASP A 57 -0.13 11.18 1.36
CA ASP A 57 -0.18 12.22 0.32
C ASP A 57 -1.61 12.70 -0.01
N HIS A 58 -2.65 11.91 0.29
CA HIS A 58 -4.03 12.20 -0.14
C HIS A 58 -5.04 12.36 1.01
N TYR A 59 -4.69 11.97 2.23
CA TYR A 59 -5.59 12.02 3.37
C TYR A 59 -5.84 13.45 3.85
N HIS A 60 -7.11 13.80 3.99
CA HIS A 60 -7.58 15.01 4.67
C HIS A 60 -8.20 14.64 6.03
N PRO A 61 -8.21 15.57 7.01
CA PRO A 61 -8.94 15.35 8.25
C PRO A 61 -10.37 14.89 7.97
N ASP A 62 -10.79 13.86 8.71
CA ASP A 62 -12.12 13.22 8.64
C ASP A 62 -12.35 12.30 7.42
N ASP A 63 -11.32 12.01 6.62
CA ASP A 63 -11.40 10.99 5.57
C ASP A 63 -11.44 9.56 6.16
N ASP A 64 -12.25 8.69 5.56
CA ASP A 64 -12.23 7.26 5.87
C ASP A 64 -11.16 6.52 5.05
N ILE A 65 -10.37 5.66 5.70
CA ILE A 65 -9.36 4.81 5.06
C ILE A 65 -9.86 3.36 4.99
N TRP A 66 -9.92 2.81 3.77
CA TRP A 66 -10.34 1.44 3.52
C TRP A 66 -9.19 0.61 2.95
N LEU A 67 -8.87 -0.52 3.59
CA LEU A 67 -7.81 -1.43 3.14
C LEU A 67 -8.40 -2.80 2.81
N PHE A 68 -8.14 -3.28 1.59
CA PHE A 68 -8.58 -4.59 1.12
C PHE A 68 -7.37 -5.39 0.64
N GLY A 69 -7.28 -6.66 1.04
CA GLY A 69 -6.18 -7.53 0.64
C GLY A 69 -6.58 -9.00 0.59
N PHE A 70 -5.94 -9.74 -0.32
CA PHE A 70 -6.13 -11.19 -0.47
C PHE A 70 -4.78 -11.90 -0.49
N SER A 71 -4.66 -13.04 0.20
CA SER A 71 -3.42 -13.83 0.32
C SER A 71 -2.24 -12.94 0.78
N ARG A 72 -1.13 -12.88 0.02
CA ARG A 72 -0.01 -11.96 0.30
C ARG A 72 -0.42 -10.48 0.35
N GLY A 73 -1.42 -10.07 -0.44
CA GLY A 73 -1.96 -8.71 -0.36
C GLY A 73 -2.65 -8.41 0.98
N ALA A 74 -3.18 -9.42 1.67
CA ALA A 74 -3.71 -9.23 3.02
C ALA A 74 -2.59 -8.98 4.05
N TYR A 75 -1.41 -9.59 3.85
CA TYR A 75 -0.24 -9.26 4.66
C TYR A 75 0.17 -7.80 4.45
N THR A 76 0.31 -7.35 3.20
CA THR A 76 0.60 -5.94 2.86
C THR A 76 -0.40 -4.98 3.49
N ALA A 77 -1.71 -5.23 3.35
CA ALA A 77 -2.76 -4.39 3.93
C ALA A 77 -2.64 -4.28 5.46
N ARG A 78 -2.35 -5.40 6.16
CA ARG A 78 -2.14 -5.37 7.63
C ARG A 78 -0.88 -4.60 8.02
N CYS A 79 0.20 -4.70 7.26
CA CYS A 79 1.42 -3.93 7.55
C CYS A 79 1.17 -2.43 7.41
N ILE A 80 0.46 -2.00 6.35
CA ILE A 80 0.05 -0.60 6.17
C ILE A 80 -0.83 -0.15 7.34
N ALA A 81 -1.82 -0.95 7.75
CA ALA A 81 -2.64 -0.66 8.93
C ALA A 81 -1.80 -0.52 10.21
N GLY A 82 -0.77 -1.36 10.37
CA GLY A 82 0.19 -1.26 11.46
C GLY A 82 1.00 0.03 11.44
N MET A 83 1.46 0.47 10.26
CA MET A 83 2.14 1.75 10.09
C MET A 83 1.22 2.93 10.44
N LEU A 84 -0.02 2.94 9.95
CA LEU A 84 -1.01 3.95 10.31
C LEU A 84 -1.26 4.00 11.81
N ARG A 85 -1.38 2.83 12.46
CA ARG A 85 -1.60 2.74 13.90
C ARG A 85 -0.43 3.28 14.71
N ASN A 86 0.80 3.02 14.26
CA ASN A 86 2.01 3.34 15.02
C ASN A 86 2.52 4.76 14.73
N CYS A 87 2.42 5.21 13.49
CA CYS A 87 2.97 6.48 13.01
C CYS A 87 1.89 7.56 12.81
N GLY A 88 0.61 7.18 12.77
CA GLY A 88 -0.49 8.05 12.37
C GLY A 88 -0.48 8.34 10.87
N VAL A 89 -1.37 9.24 10.44
CA VAL A 89 -1.20 9.90 9.14
C VAL A 89 -0.32 11.11 9.37
N LEU A 90 0.94 11.02 8.95
CA LEU A 90 1.90 12.07 9.17
C LEU A 90 1.49 13.31 8.37
N LYS A 91 1.30 14.45 9.05
CA LYS A 91 1.12 15.72 8.36
C LYS A 91 2.45 16.08 7.71
N VAL A 92 2.49 15.98 6.38
CA VAL A 92 3.56 16.51 5.54
C VAL A 92 3.47 18.04 5.62
N ASP A 93 3.87 18.61 6.76
CA ASP A 93 4.12 20.04 6.82
C ASP A 93 5.28 20.33 5.87
N ARG A 94 5.14 21.40 5.09
CA ARG A 94 5.70 21.61 3.73
C ARG A 94 7.23 21.48 3.56
N GLU A 95 7.97 21.09 4.59
CA GLU A 95 9.43 20.93 4.58
C GLU A 95 9.91 19.49 4.52
N ILE A 96 9.09 18.48 4.85
CA ILE A 96 9.47 17.06 4.76
C ILE A 96 8.72 16.42 3.60
N LYS A 97 9.41 15.94 2.57
CA LYS A 97 8.75 15.21 1.47
C LYS A 97 8.32 13.83 1.92
N SER A 98 7.22 13.31 1.39
CA SER A 98 6.73 11.97 1.71
C SER A 98 7.70 10.85 1.33
N GLU A 99 8.67 11.09 0.43
CA GLU A 99 9.86 10.23 0.27
C GLU A 99 10.61 10.01 1.59
N GLN A 100 10.88 11.08 2.33
CA GLN A 100 11.77 11.08 3.49
C GLN A 100 11.10 10.44 4.70
N VAL A 101 9.77 10.56 4.79
CA VAL A 101 8.96 9.94 5.83
C VAL A 101 9.10 8.42 5.81
N VAL A 102 9.24 7.83 4.63
CA VAL A 102 9.11 6.39 4.42
C VAL A 102 10.47 5.68 4.41
N GLU A 103 11.56 6.43 4.26
CA GLU A 103 12.94 5.93 4.43
C GLU A 103 13.35 5.71 5.90
N HIS A 104 12.68 6.36 6.85
CA HIS A 104 12.98 6.24 8.29
C HIS A 104 12.29 5.04 8.97
N PHE A 105 11.56 4.22 8.22
CA PHE A 105 10.87 3.00 8.66
C PHE A 105 11.27 1.81 7.80
#